data_AF-A0A2E4F770-F1
#
_entry.id   AF-A0A2E4F770-F1
#
_cell.length_a   1.000
_cell.length_b   1.000
_cell.length_c   1.000
_cell.angle_alpha   90.00
_cell.angle_beta   90.00
_cell.angle_gamma   90.00
#
_symmetry.space_group_name_H-M   'P 1'
#
loop_
_entity.id
_entity.type
_entity.pdbx_description
1 polymer ?
#
loop_
_entity_poly.entity_id
_entity_poly.type
_entity_poly.pdbx_seq_one_letter_code
_entity_poly.pdbx_strand_id
1 'polypeptide(L)'
;MTGYIPPTLDWVREQVELYESSGGTEGTTLRDTGLPCIIITHVGNKTGSVRKIPVMRVKVATGYVLIGSYGGRPKNPVWVYNLRENPDAEIRDKTEVFKMRVREV
;
A
#
# COMPACT_ATOMS: atom_id res chain seq x y z
N MET A 1 7.28 4.98 -20.54
CA MET A 1 5.91 4.65 -20.11
C MET A 1 5.96 4.16 -18.67
N THR A 2 5.40 4.92 -17.74
CA THR A 2 5.31 4.56 -16.32
C THR A 2 4.22 3.49 -16.14
N GLY A 3 4.58 2.23 -16.39
CA GLY A 3 3.69 1.09 -16.16
C GLY A 3 3.49 0.79 -14.67
N TYR A 4 2.44 0.03 -14.35
CA TYR A 4 2.29 -0.61 -13.05
C TYR A 4 3.17 -1.85 -12.99
N ILE A 5 3.98 -1.98 -11.93
CA ILE A 5 4.71 -3.23 -11.66
C ILE A 5 4.17 -3.85 -10.36
N PRO A 6 3.48 -5.00 -10.46
CA PRO A 6 2.82 -5.64 -9.31
C PRO A 6 3.81 -6.15 -8.26
N PRO A 7 3.32 -6.44 -7.03
CA PRO A 7 4.07 -7.15 -6.00
C PRO A 7 4.65 -8.48 -6.51
N THR A 8 5.84 -8.85 -6.05
CA THR A 8 6.49 -10.12 -6.45
C THR A 8 5.96 -11.33 -5.70
N LEU A 9 5.32 -11.12 -4.54
CA LEU A 9 4.68 -12.19 -3.77
C LEU A 9 3.25 -12.40 -4.27
N ASP A 10 2.92 -13.61 -4.69
CA ASP A 10 1.66 -13.91 -5.38
C ASP A 10 0.44 -13.55 -4.53
N TRP A 11 0.39 -13.98 -3.27
CA TRP A 11 -0.73 -13.63 -2.38
C TRP A 11 -0.90 -12.11 -2.17
N VAL A 12 0.19 -11.32 -2.25
CA VAL A 12 0.13 -9.86 -2.12
C VAL A 12 -0.45 -9.25 -3.40
N ARG A 13 -0.02 -9.76 -4.56
CA ARG A 13 -0.53 -9.37 -5.86
C ARG A 13 -2.02 -9.71 -5.97
N GLU A 14 -2.41 -10.94 -5.67
CA GLU A 14 -3.79 -11.42 -5.67
C GLU A 14 -4.67 -10.57 -4.75
N GLN A 15 -4.18 -10.23 -3.55
CA GLN A 15 -4.92 -9.35 -2.65
C GLN A 15 -5.15 -7.96 -3.26
N VAL A 16 -4.12 -7.34 -3.87
CA VAL A 16 -4.29 -6.04 -4.52
C VAL A 16 -5.28 -6.13 -5.67
N GLU A 17 -5.16 -7.15 -6.51
CA GLU A 17 -6.04 -7.37 -7.66
C GLU A 17 -7.49 -7.57 -7.21
N LEU A 18 -7.74 -8.41 -6.21
CA LEU A 18 -9.09 -8.63 -5.66
C LEU A 18 -9.67 -7.37 -5.02
N TYR A 19 -8.88 -6.67 -4.20
CA TYR A 19 -9.31 -5.42 -3.57
C TYR A 19 -9.67 -4.37 -4.62
N GLU A 20 -8.85 -4.20 -5.65
CA GLU A 20 -9.10 -3.17 -6.65
C GLU A 20 -10.23 -3.52 -7.63
N SER A 21 -10.24 -4.76 -8.12
CA SER A 21 -11.25 -5.25 -9.09
C SER A 21 -12.66 -5.32 -8.49
N SER A 22 -12.78 -5.59 -7.20
CA SER A 22 -14.05 -5.53 -6.47
C SER A 22 -14.50 -4.10 -6.13
N GLY A 23 -13.72 -3.07 -6.48
CA GLY A 23 -14.01 -1.70 -6.06
C GLY A 23 -13.87 -1.47 -4.56
N GLY A 24 -13.15 -2.36 -3.85
CA GLY A 24 -12.91 -2.25 -2.41
C GLY A 24 -13.91 -2.94 -1.51
N THR A 25 -14.65 -3.92 -2.03
CA THR A 25 -15.59 -4.74 -1.23
C THR A 25 -15.01 -6.09 -0.82
N GLU A 26 -14.02 -6.61 -1.54
CA GLU A 26 -13.37 -7.90 -1.27
C GLU A 26 -11.86 -7.72 -1.04
N GLY A 27 -11.17 -8.73 -0.48
CA GLY A 27 -9.72 -8.66 -0.22
C GLY A 27 -9.29 -7.58 0.77
N THR A 28 -10.23 -7.03 1.56
CA THR A 28 -10.01 -5.84 2.40
C THR A 28 -9.33 -6.11 3.74
N THR A 29 -9.02 -7.38 4.04
CA THR A 29 -8.39 -7.81 5.29
C THR A 29 -7.09 -8.56 5.04
N LEU A 30 -6.22 -8.64 6.04
CA LEU A 30 -5.03 -9.47 5.99
C LEU A 30 -5.42 -10.96 6.02
N ARG A 31 -5.57 -11.58 4.84
CA ARG A 31 -5.99 -12.98 4.70
C ARG A 31 -7.22 -13.26 5.59
N ASP A 32 -7.22 -14.38 6.30
CA ASP A 32 -8.32 -14.83 7.16
C ASP A 32 -8.29 -14.24 8.57
N THR A 33 -7.39 -13.28 8.85
CA THR A 33 -7.27 -12.69 10.20
C THR A 33 -8.38 -11.71 10.55
N GLY A 34 -9.16 -11.26 9.55
CA GLY A 34 -10.17 -10.21 9.70
C GLY A 34 -9.60 -8.81 9.96
N LEU A 35 -8.28 -8.68 10.07
CA LEU A 35 -7.65 -7.39 10.35
C LEU A 35 -7.67 -6.50 9.08
N PRO A 36 -8.15 -5.26 9.15
CA PRO A 36 -8.38 -4.44 7.96
C PRO A 36 -7.07 -3.95 7.32
N CYS A 37 -7.07 -3.89 5.99
CA CYS A 37 -5.99 -3.35 5.16
C CYS A 37 -6.45 -2.17 4.30
N ILE A 38 -5.49 -1.33 3.93
CA ILE A 38 -5.60 -0.30 2.89
C ILE A 38 -4.56 -0.59 1.80
N ILE A 39 -4.78 -0.10 0.58
CA ILE A 39 -3.74 -0.13 -0.47
C ILE A 39 -3.04 1.23 -0.51
N ILE A 40 -1.71 1.20 -0.48
CA ILE A 40 -0.87 2.35 -0.81
C ILE A 40 -0.41 2.23 -2.25
N THR A 41 -0.76 3.22 -3.07
CA THR A 41 -0.22 3.42 -4.42
C THR A 41 0.87 4.50 -4.37
N HIS A 42 2.04 4.21 -4.91
CA HIS A 42 3.21 5.11 -4.89
C HIS A 42 4.11 4.90 -6.12
N VAL A 43 5.11 5.75 -6.31
CA VAL A 43 6.08 5.66 -7.42
C VAL A 43 7.36 4.98 -6.95
N GLY A 44 7.84 3.98 -7.70
CA GLY A 44 9.13 3.34 -7.42
C GLY A 44 10.29 4.30 -7.68
N ASN A 45 11.12 4.58 -6.67
CA ASN A 45 12.19 5.59 -6.77
C ASN A 45 13.24 5.26 -7.85
N LYS A 46 13.52 3.99 -8.10
CA LYS A 46 14.46 3.54 -9.14
C LYS A 46 13.83 3.34 -10.51
N THR A 47 12.54 3.01 -10.57
CA THR A 47 11.90 2.58 -11.83
C THR A 47 10.92 3.59 -12.40
N GLY A 48 10.51 4.59 -11.62
CA GLY A 48 9.43 5.53 -11.98
C GLY A 48 8.06 4.87 -12.16
N SER A 49 7.94 3.58 -11.88
CA SER A 49 6.73 2.78 -12.11
C SER A 49 5.75 2.91 -10.96
N VAL A 50 4.45 2.77 -11.25
CA VAL A 50 3.44 2.67 -10.20
C VAL A 50 3.63 1.37 -9.44
N ARG A 51 3.57 1.44 -8.12
CA ARG A 51 3.65 0.33 -7.17
C ARG A 51 2.45 0.38 -6.24
N LYS A 52 1.91 -0.79 -5.90
CA LYS A 52 0.78 -0.93 -4.98
C LYS A 52 1.12 -1.96 -3.92
N ILE A 53 0.86 -1.65 -2.66
CA ILE A 53 1.11 -2.58 -1.56
C ILE A 53 -0.04 -2.48 -0.54
N PRO A 54 -0.62 -3.61 -0.09
CA PRO A 54 -1.55 -3.60 1.02
C PRO A 54 -0.77 -3.46 2.32
N VAL A 55 -1.23 -2.59 3.21
CA VAL A 55 -0.73 -2.48 4.59
C VAL A 55 -1.89 -2.47 5.56
N MET A 56 -1.59 -2.77 6.82
CA MET A 56 -2.55 -2.69 7.91
C MET A 56 -3.16 -1.29 8.02
N ARG A 57 -4.48 -1.23 8.19
CA ARG A 57 -5.22 0.02 8.32
C ARG A 57 -5.04 0.59 9.73
N VAL A 58 -4.34 1.72 9.83
CA VAL A 58 -4.27 2.53 11.06
C VAL A 58 -4.74 3.94 10.72
N LYS A 59 -6.00 4.26 11.05
CA LYS A 59 -6.60 5.58 10.81
C LYS A 59 -6.46 6.46 12.05
N VAL A 60 -5.94 7.67 11.89
CA VAL A 60 -5.73 8.65 12.97
C VAL A 60 -6.26 10.00 12.51
N ALA A 61 -7.33 10.46 13.15
CA ALA A 61 -8.06 11.66 12.76
C ALA A 61 -8.37 11.67 11.25
N THR A 62 -7.80 12.63 10.50
CA THR A 62 -7.98 12.79 9.06
C THR A 62 -6.94 12.04 8.22
N GLY A 63 -6.00 11.31 8.83
CA GLY A 63 -4.90 10.64 8.15
C GLY A 63 -4.76 9.16 8.50
N TYR A 64 -3.64 8.59 8.03
CA TYR A 64 -3.28 7.20 8.22
C TYR A 64 -1.83 7.09 8.70
N VAL A 65 -1.55 6.08 9.52
CA VAL A 65 -0.18 5.72 9.92
C VAL A 65 0.24 4.47 9.15
N LEU A 66 1.34 4.59 8.40
CA LEU A 66 1.90 3.49 7.63
C LEU A 66 3.08 2.89 8.42
N ILE A 67 2.98 1.63 8.82
CA ILE A 67 4.04 0.95 9.56
C ILE A 67 5.02 0.32 8.57
N GLY A 68 6.24 0.86 8.50
CA GLY A 68 7.34 0.39 7.66
C GLY A 68 7.93 -0.98 8.01
N SER A 69 7.09 -1.93 8.47
CA SER A 69 7.52 -3.26 8.91
C SER A 69 7.47 -4.26 7.75
N TYR A 70 8.45 -5.17 7.72
CA TYR A 70 8.45 -6.32 6.82
C TYR A 70 8.39 -7.64 7.61
N GLY A 71 7.40 -7.74 8.50
CA GLY A 71 7.20 -8.93 9.34
C GLY A 71 8.35 -9.18 10.32
N GLY A 72 8.92 -8.12 10.88
CA GLY A 72 10.05 -8.21 11.83
C GLY A 72 11.42 -8.46 11.20
N ARG A 73 11.52 -8.50 9.86
CA ARG A 73 12.81 -8.59 9.17
C ARG A 73 13.67 -7.35 9.44
N PRO A 74 15.01 -7.47 9.47
CA PRO A 74 15.92 -6.37 9.79
C PRO A 74 15.96 -5.26 8.71
N LYS A 75 15.48 -5.54 7.50
CA LYS A 75 15.44 -4.58 6.39
C LYS A 75 14.04 -4.01 6.22
N ASN A 76 13.98 -2.70 6.03
CA ASN A 76 12.73 -2.04 5.64
C ASN A 76 12.24 -2.56 4.27
N PRO A 77 10.91 -2.64 4.07
CA PRO A 77 10.35 -2.97 2.78
C PRO A 77 10.62 -1.86 1.75
N VAL A 78 10.71 -2.22 0.47
CA VAL A 78 11.14 -1.32 -0.61
C VAL A 78 10.27 -0.04 -0.70
N TRP A 79 8.97 -0.16 -0.42
CA TRP A 79 8.04 0.97 -0.48
C TRP A 79 8.38 2.10 0.49
N VAL A 80 9.06 1.82 1.62
CA VAL A 80 9.51 2.85 2.55
C VAL A 80 10.54 3.76 1.89
N TYR A 81 11.52 3.19 1.19
CA TYR A 81 12.52 3.97 0.47
C TYR A 81 11.92 4.74 -0.71
N ASN A 82 10.87 4.19 -1.34
CA ASN A 82 10.15 4.88 -2.39
C ASN A 82 9.43 6.14 -1.86
N LEU A 83 8.71 6.03 -0.74
CA LEU A 83 7.96 7.14 -0.15
C LEU A 83 8.85 8.22 0.48
N ARG A 84 10.04 7.85 0.95
CA ARG A 84 11.04 8.84 1.40
C ARG A 84 11.54 9.72 0.26
N GLU A 85 11.70 9.15 -0.94
CA GLU A 85 12.14 9.89 -2.13
C GLU A 85 10.99 10.67 -2.77
N ASN A 86 9.82 10.03 -2.92
CA ASN A 86 8.63 10.64 -3.47
C ASN A 86 7.45 10.46 -2.49
N PRO A 87 7.10 11.49 -1.71
CA PRO A 87 6.10 11.38 -0.65
C PRO A 87 4.65 11.41 -1.15
N ASP A 88 4.41 11.62 -2.45
CA ASP A 88 3.05 11.65 -2.98
C ASP A 88 2.53 10.21 -3.13
N ALA A 89 1.36 9.94 -2.54
CA ALA A 89 0.75 8.63 -2.53
C ALA A 89 -0.77 8.72 -2.70
N GLU A 90 -1.38 7.61 -3.10
CA GLU A 90 -2.82 7.42 -3.04
C GLU A 90 -3.13 6.29 -2.07
N ILE A 91 -4.11 6.51 -1.20
CA ILE A 91 -4.60 5.53 -0.24
C ILE A 91 -6.00 5.09 -0.67
N ARG A 92 -6.18 3.79 -0.87
CA ARG A 92 -7.51 3.18 -0.97
C ARG A 92 -7.91 2.57 0.37
N ASP A 93 -8.99 3.07 0.95
CA ASP A 93 -9.65 2.52 2.15
C ASP A 93 -11.06 2.08 1.75
N LYS A 94 -11.22 0.79 1.45
CA LYS A 94 -12.42 0.20 0.84
C LYS A 94 -12.77 0.91 -0.46
N THR A 95 -13.96 1.50 -0.53
CA THR A 95 -14.50 2.20 -1.69
C THR A 95 -13.98 3.64 -1.81
N GLU A 96 -13.29 4.14 -0.78
CA GLU A 96 -12.77 5.51 -0.77
C GLU A 96 -11.31 5.55 -1.22
N VAL A 97 -10.97 6.60 -1.99
CA VAL A 97 -9.64 6.81 -2.53
C VAL A 97 -9.19 8.24 -2.25
N PHE A 98 -8.02 8.39 -1.64
CA PHE A 98 -7.50 9.68 -1.17
C PHE A 98 -6.11 9.93 -1.73
N LYS A 99 -5.88 11.10 -2.31
CA LYS A 99 -4.53 11.61 -2.56
C LYS A 99 -3.97 12.15 -1.26
N MET A 100 -2.79 11.69 -0.87
CA MET A 100 -2.14 12.05 0.38
C MET A 100 -0.64 12.32 0.17
N ARG A 101 -0.05 13.03 1.12
CA ARG A 101 1.39 13.23 1.19
C ARG A 101 1.94 12.60 2.46
N VAL A 102 2.96 11.77 2.31
CA VAL A 102 3.58 11.01 3.39
C VAL A 102 4.68 11.84 4.05
N ARG A 103 4.78 11.73 5.38
CA ARG A 103 5.93 12.20 6.15
C ARG A 103 6.33 11.11 7.14
N GLU A 104 7.63 10.96 7.35
CA GLU A 104 8.16 10.08 8.40
C GLU A 104 8.10 10.81 9.76
N VAL A 105 7.91 10.04 10.84
CA VAL A 105 7.78 10.53 12.22
C VAL A 105 8.83 9.93 13.12
#